data_AF-A0A1N7MQK0-F1
#
_entry.id   AF-A0A1N7MQK0-F1
#
_cell.length_a   1.000
_cell.length_b   1.000
_cell.length_c   1.000
_cell.angle_alpha   90.00
_cell.angle_beta   90.00
_cell.angle_gamma   90.00
#
_symmetry.space_group_name_H-M   'P 1'
#
loop_
_entity.id
_entity.type
_entity.pdbx_description
1 polymer ?
#
loop_
_entity_poly.entity_id
_entity_poly.type
_entity_poly.pdbx_seq_one_letter_code
_entity_poly.pdbx_strand_id
1 'polypeptide(L)'
;MKDVLKNYNSNGNGHADEEEKNTDAELLIKGAIFVRNKGNLVKVKFENILWMKGDGNYTTLVTRDTVYSLRNILKDFESVLPEADFMRIHKSYIVRLDEIVAINPREIMVGKDSVPVGRTYYQNLINGINKLSSGGSD
;
A
#
# COMPACT_ATOMS: atom_id res chain seq x y z
N MET A 1 -23.42 9.33 -28.20
CA MET A 1 -22.06 8.87 -27.81
C MET A 1 -21.30 10.08 -27.27
N LYS A 2 -21.61 10.43 -26.02
CA LYS A 2 -21.03 11.45 -25.13
C LYS A 2 -21.78 11.27 -23.80
N ASP A 3 -21.11 11.58 -22.70
CA ASP A 3 -21.64 11.64 -21.32
C ASP A 3 -21.60 10.35 -20.48
N VAL A 4 -20.38 9.94 -20.07
CA VAL A 4 -20.18 9.18 -18.81
C VAL A 4 -18.91 9.68 -18.13
N LEU A 5 -18.86 10.96 -17.75
CA LEU A 5 -17.85 11.49 -16.83
C LEU A 5 -18.43 12.66 -16.02
N LYS A 6 -19.25 12.35 -15.01
CA LYS A 6 -19.51 13.25 -13.88
C LYS A 6 -19.67 12.43 -12.61
N ASN A 7 -18.64 12.45 -11.76
CA ASN A 7 -18.77 12.49 -10.31
C ASN A 7 -17.38 12.76 -9.71
N TYR A 8 -17.00 14.03 -9.71
CA TYR A 8 -16.03 14.56 -8.75
C TYR A 8 -16.87 15.05 -7.57
N ASN A 9 -16.90 14.29 -6.48
CA ASN A 9 -17.68 14.66 -5.31
C ASN A 9 -16.92 15.73 -4.52
N SER A 10 -17.53 16.90 -4.39
CA SER A 10 -17.14 17.98 -3.49
C SER A 10 -17.44 17.59 -2.05
N ASN A 11 -16.46 17.67 -1.16
CA ASN A 11 -16.65 17.46 0.28
C ASN A 11 -17.62 18.51 0.87
N GLY A 12 -18.85 18.09 1.12
CA GLY A 12 -19.79 18.71 2.05
C GLY A 12 -19.92 17.81 3.29
N ASN A 13 -19.77 18.42 4.46
CA ASN A 13 -19.82 17.80 5.78
C ASN A 13 -21.27 17.41 6.13
N GLY A 14 -21.52 16.16 6.55
CA GLY A 14 -22.83 15.72 7.03
C GLY A 14 -22.82 14.25 7.48
N HIS A 15 -22.99 14.02 8.78
CA HIS A 15 -23.26 12.70 9.35
C HIS A 15 -24.66 12.22 8.92
N ALA A 16 -24.73 11.05 8.29
CA ALA A 16 -25.86 10.12 8.36
C ALA A 16 -25.42 8.78 7.75
N ASP A 17 -25.48 7.74 8.57
CA ASP A 17 -25.60 6.32 8.21
C ASP A 17 -24.72 5.82 7.06
N GLU A 18 -23.53 5.31 7.41
CA GLU A 18 -22.68 4.56 6.48
C GLU A 18 -23.34 3.20 6.21
N GLU A 19 -24.27 3.19 5.26
CA GLU A 19 -24.64 2.00 4.52
C GLU A 19 -23.35 1.40 3.93
N GLU A 20 -22.94 0.24 4.45
CA GLU A 20 -21.91 -0.61 3.88
C GLU A 20 -22.25 -0.85 2.40
N LYS A 21 -21.63 -0.05 1.52
CA LYS A 21 -21.69 -0.29 0.09
C LYS A 21 -20.90 -1.53 -0.21
N ASN A 22 -21.62 -2.65 -0.19
CA ASN A 22 -21.28 -3.90 -0.81
C ASN A 22 -20.91 -3.61 -2.27
N THR A 23 -19.61 -3.43 -2.53
CA THR A 23 -19.10 -3.07 -3.86
C THR A 23 -18.30 -4.23 -4.41
N ASP A 24 -18.91 -5.41 -4.46
CA ASP A 24 -18.51 -6.49 -5.37
C ASP A 24 -18.87 -6.10 -6.82
N ALA A 25 -18.47 -4.90 -7.25
CA ALA A 25 -18.29 -4.63 -8.65
C ALA A 25 -17.13 -5.51 -9.08
N GLU A 26 -17.44 -6.67 -9.69
CA GLU A 26 -16.43 -7.64 -10.08
C GLU A 26 -15.39 -6.96 -10.97
N LEU A 27 -14.20 -6.71 -10.40
CA LEU A 27 -13.13 -6.02 -11.11
C LEU A 27 -12.74 -6.83 -12.34
N LEU A 28 -12.82 -6.20 -13.52
CA LEU A 28 -12.43 -6.81 -14.79
C LEU A 28 -10.94 -7.21 -14.82
N ILE A 29 -10.11 -6.50 -14.04
CA ILE A 29 -8.67 -6.76 -13.94
C ILE A 29 -8.33 -6.97 -12.46
N LYS A 30 -8.03 -8.22 -12.11
CA LYS A 30 -7.63 -8.63 -10.76
C LYS A 30 -6.10 -8.55 -10.59
N GLY A 31 -5.63 -8.42 -9.35
CA GLY A 31 -4.19 -8.47 -9.02
C GLY A 31 -3.36 -7.26 -9.48
N ALA A 32 -4.01 -6.12 -9.80
CA ALA A 32 -3.34 -4.93 -10.25
C ALA A 32 -4.13 -3.66 -9.92
N ILE A 33 -3.42 -2.53 -9.85
CA ILE A 33 -3.99 -1.18 -9.85
C ILE A 33 -3.58 -0.44 -11.11
N PHE A 34 -4.39 0.55 -11.50
CA PHE A 34 -4.04 1.47 -12.57
C PHE A 34 -3.69 2.82 -11.97
N VAL A 35 -2.47 3.29 -12.25
CA VAL A 35 -1.97 4.57 -11.74
C VAL A 35 -1.84 5.57 -12.87
N ARG A 36 -2.14 6.84 -12.59
CA ARG A 36 -1.98 7.90 -13.59
C ARG A 36 -0.51 8.30 -13.71
N ASN A 37 0.08 8.10 -14.87
CA ASN A 37 1.46 8.48 -15.17
C ASN A 37 1.54 9.14 -16.55
N LYS A 38 2.04 10.39 -16.61
CA LYS A 38 2.17 11.17 -17.85
C LYS A 38 0.90 11.18 -18.73
N GLY A 39 -0.26 11.36 -18.10
CA GLY A 39 -1.56 11.40 -18.77
C GLY A 39 -2.20 10.03 -19.02
N ASN A 40 -1.44 8.94 -18.95
CA ASN A 40 -1.92 7.59 -19.20
C ASN A 40 -2.31 6.87 -17.90
N LEU A 41 -3.22 5.91 -17.99
CA LEU A 41 -3.43 4.90 -16.96
C LEU A 41 -2.46 3.75 -17.22
N VAL A 42 -1.53 3.53 -16.29
CA VAL A 42 -0.52 2.48 -16.39
C VAL A 42 -0.88 1.38 -15.41
N LYS A 43 -0.98 0.14 -15.91
CA LYS A 43 -1.19 -1.04 -15.07
C LYS A 43 0.05 -1.30 -14.23
N VAL A 44 -0.14 -1.45 -12.93
CA VAL A 44 0.88 -1.91 -11.98
C VAL A 44 0.33 -3.15 -11.28
N LYS A 45 0.96 -4.29 -11.51
CA LYS A 45 0.59 -5.53 -10.82
C LYS A 45 1.06 -5.48 -9.37
N PHE A 46 0.27 -6.05 -8.47
CA PHE A 46 0.63 -6.11 -7.05
C PHE A 46 1.94 -6.84 -6.80
N GLU A 47 2.18 -7.94 -7.51
CA GLU A 47 3.43 -8.74 -7.46
C GLU A 47 4.70 -7.95 -7.82
N ASN A 48 4.56 -6.82 -8.51
CA ASN A 48 5.69 -5.99 -8.89
C ASN A 48 5.97 -4.87 -7.88
N ILE A 49 5.06 -4.59 -6.94
CA ILE A 49 5.20 -3.51 -5.97
C ILE A 49 6.12 -3.97 -4.84
N LEU A 50 7.14 -3.17 -4.53
CA LEU A 50 8.04 -3.44 -3.42
C LEU A 50 7.58 -2.69 -2.16
N TRP A 51 7.45 -1.37 -2.28
CA TRP A 51 7.03 -0.50 -1.20
C TRP A 51 6.50 0.83 -1.72
N MET A 52 5.83 1.55 -0.84
CA MET A 52 5.30 2.89 -1.09
C MET A 52 5.72 3.83 0.02
N LYS A 53 6.03 5.08 -0.34
CA LYS A 53 6.30 6.18 0.60
C LYS A 53 5.32 7.32 0.40
N GLY A 54 4.57 7.65 1.44
CA GLY A 54 3.70 8.82 1.48
C GLY A 54 4.43 10.08 1.93
N ASP A 55 4.22 11.17 1.20
CA ASP A 55 4.69 12.52 1.53
C ASP A 55 3.59 13.55 1.19
N GLY A 56 2.84 13.97 2.21
CA GLY A 56 1.66 14.81 2.05
C GLY A 56 0.62 14.14 1.14
N ASN A 57 0.30 14.81 0.03
CA ASN A 57 -0.68 14.34 -0.97
C ASN A 57 -0.05 13.52 -2.12
N TYR A 58 1.21 13.12 -1.94
CA TYR A 58 1.94 12.33 -2.92
C TYR A 58 2.36 11.00 -2.33
N THR A 59 2.39 9.98 -3.19
CA THR A 59 2.95 8.67 -2.87
C THR A 59 3.98 8.31 -3.93
N THR A 60 5.19 8.03 -3.47
CA THR A 60 6.19 7.34 -4.28
C THR A 60 5.87 5.86 -4.23
N LEU A 61 5.55 5.26 -5.38
CA LEU A 61 5.31 3.83 -5.53
C LEU A 61 6.53 3.21 -6.21
N VAL A 62 7.24 2.34 -5.48
CA VAL A 62 8.42 1.65 -5.99
C VAL A 62 8.04 0.24 -6.41
N THR A 63 8.32 -0.07 -7.66
CA THR A 63 8.17 -1.42 -8.23
C THR A 63 9.54 -2.00 -8.55
N ARG A 64 9.58 -3.28 -8.92
CA ARG A 64 10.78 -3.97 -9.42
C ARG A 64 11.44 -3.23 -10.60
N ASP A 65 10.63 -2.64 -11.47
CA ASP A 65 11.08 -2.08 -12.75
C ASP A 65 11.14 -0.55 -12.78
N THR A 66 10.30 0.14 -11.98
CA THR A 66 10.07 1.57 -12.13
C THR A 66 9.61 2.22 -10.84
N VAL A 67 9.89 3.52 -10.69
CA VAL A 67 9.37 4.35 -9.60
C VAL A 67 8.33 5.31 -10.16
N TYR A 68 7.16 5.35 -9.53
CA TYR A 68 6.07 6.27 -9.86
C TYR A 68 5.92 7.33 -8.77
N SER A 69 5.70 8.58 -9.17
CA SER A 69 5.29 9.67 -8.26
C SER A 69 3.82 9.99 -8.52
N LEU A 70 2.96 9.60 -7.58
CA LEU A 70 1.51 9.61 -7.73
C LEU A 70 0.88 10.67 -6.83
N ARG A 71 -0.14 11.39 -7.31
CA ARG A 71 -0.89 12.37 -6.52
C ARG A 71 -2.03 11.68 -5.76
N ASN A 72 -1.67 10.74 -4.90
CA ASN A 72 -2.55 9.95 -4.06
C ASN A 72 -1.93 9.83 -2.67
N ILE A 73 -2.77 9.78 -1.64
CA ILE A 73 -2.30 9.51 -0.27
C ILE A 73 -2.21 8.01 -0.03
N LEU A 74 -1.39 7.57 0.93
CA LEU A 74 -1.26 6.15 1.26
C LEU A 74 -2.59 5.47 1.59
N LYS A 75 -3.54 6.20 2.20
CA LYS A 75 -4.86 5.68 2.54
C LYS A 75 -5.64 5.21 1.30
N ASP A 76 -5.45 5.86 0.15
CA ASP A 76 -6.08 5.45 -1.11
C ASP A 76 -5.54 4.09 -1.59
N PHE A 77 -4.27 3.79 -1.27
CA PHE A 77 -3.67 2.49 -1.60
C PHE A 77 -4.09 1.42 -0.59
N GLU A 78 -4.15 1.75 0.71
CA GLU A 78 -4.63 0.82 1.74
C GLU A 78 -6.05 0.28 1.43
N SER A 79 -6.93 1.09 0.85
CA SER A 79 -8.30 0.65 0.53
C SER A 79 -8.42 -0.27 -0.70
N VAL A 80 -7.34 -0.49 -1.45
CA VAL A 80 -7.37 -1.29 -2.70
C VAL A 80 -6.33 -2.41 -2.73
N LEU A 81 -5.33 -2.36 -1.85
CA LEU A 81 -4.30 -3.38 -1.77
C LEU A 81 -4.79 -4.59 -0.98
N PRO A 82 -4.47 -5.83 -1.41
CA PRO A 82 -4.79 -7.01 -0.62
C PRO A 82 -4.05 -6.97 0.72
N GLU A 83 -4.78 -6.94 1.83
CA GLU A 83 -4.21 -6.89 3.19
C GLU A 83 -3.31 -8.10 3.52
N ALA A 84 -3.54 -9.23 2.86
CA ALA A 84 -2.70 -10.41 2.98
C ALA A 84 -1.29 -10.25 2.38
N ASP A 85 -1.13 -9.33 1.42
CA ASP A 85 0.13 -9.12 0.69
C ASP A 85 0.87 -7.87 1.17
N PHE A 86 0.17 -6.90 1.75
CA PHE A 86 0.72 -5.58 2.05
C PHE A 86 0.49 -5.20 3.51
N MET A 87 1.48 -4.53 4.10
CA MET A 87 1.38 -4.03 5.46
C MET A 87 1.91 -2.60 5.54
N ARG A 88 1.17 -1.73 6.24
CA ARG A 88 1.70 -0.44 6.67
C ARG A 88 2.70 -0.65 7.79
N ILE A 89 3.93 -0.19 7.60
CA ILE A 89 5.04 -0.35 8.56
C ILE A 89 5.46 0.98 9.23
N HIS A 90 4.94 2.09 8.73
CA HIS A 90 5.21 3.43 9.27
C HIS A 90 4.06 4.36 8.85
N LYS A 91 3.93 5.52 9.50
CA LYS A 91 2.95 6.55 9.08
C LYS A 91 3.12 6.99 7.61
N SER A 92 4.28 6.73 7.03
CA SER A 92 4.61 7.10 5.65
C SER A 92 5.05 5.92 4.80
N TYR A 93 4.96 4.66 5.26
CA TYR A 93 5.43 3.52 4.46
C TYR A 93 4.48 2.33 4.50
N ILE A 94 4.22 1.76 3.33
CA ILE A 94 3.58 0.46 3.12
C ILE A 94 4.55 -0.41 2.35
N VAL A 95 4.66 -1.69 2.72
CA VAL A 95 5.56 -2.65 2.06
C VAL A 95 4.77 -3.87 1.62
N ARG A 96 5.27 -4.56 0.59
CA ARG A 96 4.82 -5.90 0.23
C ARG A 96 5.54 -6.91 1.13
N LEU A 97 4.78 -7.82 1.75
CA LEU A 97 5.25 -8.68 2.83
C LEU A 97 6.25 -9.76 2.34
N ASP A 98 6.00 -10.34 1.18
CA ASP A 98 6.86 -11.37 0.55
C ASP A 98 8.21 -10.79 0.06
N GLU A 99 8.32 -9.48 -0.10
CA GLU A 99 9.56 -8.79 -0.47
C GLU A 99 10.43 -8.42 0.74
N ILE A 100 9.97 -8.67 1.97
CA ILE A 100 10.75 -8.40 3.19
C ILE A 100 11.91 -9.40 3.27
N VAL A 101 13.14 -8.87 3.28
CA VAL A 101 14.37 -9.67 3.37
C VAL A 101 14.91 -9.72 4.80
N ALA A 102 14.84 -8.61 5.52
CA ALA A 102 15.33 -8.51 6.89
C ALA A 102 14.53 -7.48 7.69
N ILE A 103 14.38 -7.71 8.99
CA ILE A 103 13.64 -6.83 9.90
C ILE A 103 14.54 -6.49 11.08
N ASN A 104 14.65 -5.20 11.40
CA ASN A 104 15.21 -4.75 12.66
C ASN A 104 14.32 -3.65 13.29
N PRO A 105 14.57 -3.24 14.55
CA PRO A 105 13.68 -2.30 15.25
C PRO A 105 13.57 -0.89 14.64
N ARG A 106 14.44 -0.52 13.70
CA ARG A 106 14.50 0.82 13.10
C ARG A 106 14.12 0.82 11.63
N GLU A 107 14.45 -0.24 10.92
CA GLU A 107 14.25 -0.36 9.47
C GLU A 107 13.94 -1.80 9.05
N ILE A 108 13.29 -1.92 7.90
CA ILE A 108 12.99 -3.16 7.21
C ILE A 108 13.69 -3.11 5.86
N MET A 109 14.42 -4.18 5.53
CA MET A 109 14.99 -4.38 4.22
C MET A 109 13.93 -5.01 3.31
N VAL A 110 13.60 -4.32 2.21
CA VAL A 110 12.59 -4.74 1.22
C VAL A 110 13.26 -4.81 -0.13
N GLY A 111 13.40 -6.01 -0.68
CA GLY A 111 14.30 -6.26 -1.81
C GLY A 111 15.72 -5.77 -1.50
N LYS A 112 16.15 -4.69 -2.18
CA LYS A 112 17.47 -4.06 -1.98
C LYS A 112 17.43 -2.75 -1.19
N ASP A 113 16.25 -2.27 -0.84
CA ASP A 113 16.05 -0.97 -0.20
C ASP A 113 15.87 -1.13 1.31
N SER A 114 16.29 -0.12 2.07
CA SER A 114 15.99 -0.03 3.51
C SER A 114 14.93 1.04 3.77
N VAL A 115 13.84 0.67 4.45
CA VAL A 115 12.72 1.56 4.77
C VAL A 115 12.49 1.63 6.28
N PRO A 116 12.22 2.82 6.85
CA PRO A 116 12.04 2.97 8.30
C PRO A 116 10.73 2.32 8.76
N VAL A 117 10.76 1.73 9.96
CA VAL A 117 9.59 1.15 10.63
C VAL A 117 9.26 1.92 11.90
N GLY A 118 7.98 2.17 12.15
CA GLY A 118 7.53 2.78 13.41
C GLY A 118 7.43 1.73 14.51
N ARG A 119 7.72 2.11 15.76
CA ARG A 119 7.77 1.18 16.92
C ARG A 119 6.53 0.28 17.04
N THR A 120 5.33 0.86 16.95
CA THR A 120 4.06 0.10 17.03
C THR A 120 3.92 -0.88 15.87
N TYR A 121 4.25 -0.45 14.65
CA TYR A 121 4.19 -1.28 13.46
C TYR A 121 5.20 -2.41 13.49
N TYR A 122 6.42 -2.15 13.97
CA TYR A 122 7.45 -3.15 14.21
C TYR A 122 6.92 -4.24 15.14
N GLN A 123 6.30 -3.87 16.26
CA GLN A 123 5.77 -4.85 17.20
C GLN A 123 4.67 -5.70 16.57
N ASN A 124 3.77 -5.09 15.79
CA ASN A 124 2.73 -5.83 15.09
C ASN A 124 3.32 -6.81 14.08
N LEU A 125 4.31 -6.39 13.28
CA LEU A 125 4.97 -7.23 12.30
C LEU A 125 5.67 -8.43 12.98
N ILE A 126 6.44 -8.16 14.03
CA ILE A 126 7.18 -9.18 14.77
C ILE A 126 6.25 -10.16 15.51
N ASN A 127 5.06 -9.74 15.90
CA ASN A 127 4.04 -10.62 16.49
C ASN A 127 3.31 -11.47 15.44
N GLY A 128 3.25 -11.00 14.19
CA GLY A 128 2.55 -11.67 13.09
C GLY A 128 3.38 -12.68 12.30
N ILE A 129 4.65 -12.89 12.65
CA ILE A 129 5.55 -13.82 11.93
C ILE A 129 5.90 -15.05 12.76
N ASN A 130 6.13 -16.17 12.07
CA ASN A 130 6.71 -17.36 12.65
C ASN A 130 8.22 -17.17 12.80
N LYS A 131 8.74 -17.51 13.99
CA LYS A 131 10.17 -17.46 14.30
C LYS A 131 10.60 -18.88 14.63
N LEU A 132 11.63 -19.36 13.93
CA LEU A 132 12.32 -20.57 14.35
C LEU A 132 13.24 -20.18 15.50
N SER A 133 12.89 -20.54 16.74
CA SER A 133 13.85 -20.45 17.83
C SER A 133 14.94 -21.51 17.62
N SER A 134 16.15 -21.07 17.32
CA SER A 134 17.32 -21.78 17.84
C SER A 134 17.60 -21.15 19.19
N GLY A 135 17.59 -21.98 20.24
CA GLY A 135 17.80 -21.52 21.61
C GLY A 135 19.06 -20.67 21.75
N GLY A 136 18.89 -19.53 22.38
CA GLY A 136 19.97 -18.62 22.78
C GLY A 136 19.40 -17.71 23.83
N SER A 137 19.54 -18.12 25.08
CA SER A 137 19.36 -17.28 26.26
C SER A 137 20.24 -16.04 26.14
N ASP A 138 19.67 -14.88 26.41
CA ASP A 138 20.31 -13.78 27.12
C ASP A 138 19.23 -13.06 27.94
#